data_AF-A0A8J2UHS1-F1
#
_entry.id   AF-A0A8J2UHS1-F1
#
_cell.length_a   1.000
_cell.length_b   1.000
_cell.length_c   1.000
_cell.angle_alpha   90.00
_cell.angle_beta   90.00
_cell.angle_gamma   90.00
#
_symmetry.space_group_name_H-M   'P 1'
#
loop_
_entity.id
_entity.type
_entity.pdbx_description
1 polymer ?
#
loop_
_entity_poly.entity_id
_entity_poly.type
_entity_poly.pdbx_seq_one_letter_code
_entity_poly.pdbx_strand_id
1 'polypeptide(L)' 'MLEQAPQQKGGRRVLSLSGNDQEAANVVAALIESFEFAAVYLGSLSTGGKLQQAKGPPASFNLIQL' A
#
# COMPACT_ATOMS: atom_id res chain seq x y z
N MET A 1 -17.22 -11.51 -10.33
CA MET A 1 -15.82 -11.06 -10.28
C MET A 1 -15.14 -11.91 -9.23
N LEU A 2 -14.26 -12.84 -9.61
CA LEU A 2 -13.55 -13.68 -8.64
C LEU A 2 -12.43 -12.84 -8.05
N GLU A 3 -12.56 -12.51 -6.77
CA GLU A 3 -11.55 -11.81 -5.99
C GLU A 3 -10.26 -12.63 -5.89
N GLN A 4 -9.12 -12.02 -6.24
CA GLN A 4 -7.81 -12.66 -6.11
C GLN A 4 -7.26 -12.40 -4.71
N ALA A 5 -6.91 -13.47 -4.00
CA ALA A 5 -6.28 -13.40 -2.68
C ALA A 5 -5.06 -12.45 -2.66
N PRO A 6 -4.78 -11.76 -1.54
CA PRO A 6 -3.62 -10.89 -1.40
C PRO A 6 -2.30 -11.65 -1.52
N GLN A 7 -2.26 -12.91 -1.07
CA GLN A 7 -1.17 -13.84 -1.37
C GLN A 7 -1.20 -14.21 -2.85
N GLN A 8 -0.15 -13.87 -3.59
CA GLN A 8 0.00 -14.20 -5.01
C GLN A 8 1.44 -14.58 -5.30
N LYS A 9 1.64 -15.67 -6.05
CA LYS A 9 2.96 -16.08 -6.56
C LYS A 9 4.06 -16.19 -5.48
N GLY A 10 3.68 -16.53 -4.24
CA GLY A 10 4.60 -16.65 -3.11
C GLY A 10 4.90 -15.35 -2.36
N GLY A 11 4.32 -14.22 -2.78
CA GLY A 11 4.45 -12.91 -2.11
C GLY A 11 3.10 -12.30 -1.70
N ARG A 12 3.16 -11.09 -1.13
CA ARG A 12 1.98 -10.32 -0.69
C ARG A 12 1.71 -9.15 -1.63
N ARG A 13 0.44 -8.92 -1.99
CA ARG A 13 0.02 -7.75 -2.77
C ARG A 13 0.31 -6.46 -2.00
N VAL A 14 0.86 -5.46 -2.67
CA VAL A 14 1.23 -4.19 -2.06
C VAL A 14 0.03 -3.25 -1.97
N LEU A 15 -0.14 -2.63 -0.79
CA LEU A 15 -0.97 -1.44 -0.61
C LEU A 15 -0.09 -0.30 -0.09
N SER A 16 -0.06 0.79 -0.84
CA SER A 16 0.73 1.97 -0.50
C SER A 16 -0.09 2.95 0.35
N LEU A 17 0.51 3.56 1.37
CA LEU A 17 -0.10 4.58 2.22
C LEU A 17 0.78 5.84 2.32
N SER A 18 0.16 7.00 2.56
CA SER A 18 0.84 8.28 2.82
C SER A 18 0.12 9.01 3.95
N GLY A 19 0.85 9.73 4.81
CA GLY A 19 0.31 10.33 6.03
C GLY A 19 1.28 11.36 6.61
N ASN A 20 0.77 12.47 7.16
CA ASN A 20 1.62 13.43 7.87
C ASN A 20 1.84 13.05 9.34
N ASP A 21 0.96 12.20 9.87
CA ASP A 21 1.05 11.64 11.21
C ASP A 21 1.65 10.23 11.13
N GLN A 22 2.83 10.06 11.72
CA GLN A 22 3.58 8.81 11.65
C GLN A 22 2.96 7.70 12.51
N GLU A 23 2.36 8.04 13.65
CA GLU A 23 1.70 7.05 14.51
C GLU A 23 0.45 6.51 13.83
N ALA A 24 -0.37 7.38 13.25
CA ALA A 24 -1.53 6.98 12.46
C ALA A 24 -1.11 6.13 11.24
N ALA A 25 -0.03 6.51 10.54
CA ALA A 25 0.49 5.73 9.41
C ALA A 25 0.91 4.32 9.85
N ASN A 26 1.55 4.18 11.00
CA ASN A 26 1.94 2.88 11.54
C ASN A 26 0.73 2.01 11.90
N VAL A 27 -0.32 2.59 12.50
CA VAL A 27 -1.57 1.86 12.82
C VAL A 27 -2.23 1.34 11.54
N VAL A 28 -2.31 2.18 10.50
CA VAL A 28 -2.89 1.79 9.21
C VAL A 28 -2.04 0.73 8.51
N ALA A 29 -0.71 0.84 8.58
CA ALA A 29 0.20 -0.17 8.04
C ALA A 29 0.00 -1.55 8.70
N ALA A 30 -0.09 -1.59 10.04
CA ALA A 30 -0.35 -2.81 10.78
C ALA A 30 -1.71 -3.43 10.42
N LEU A 31 -2.74 -2.59 10.22
CA LEU A 31 -4.05 -3.05 9.76
C LEU A 31 -3.97 -3.67 8.35
N ILE A 32 -3.25 -3.05 7.42
CA ILE A 32 -3.01 -3.58 6.08
C ILE A 32 -2.33 -4.95 6.15
N GLU A 33 -1.28 -5.07 6.97
CA GLU A 33 -0.54 -6.33 7.11
C GLU A 33 -1.38 -7.44 7.78
N SER A 34 -2.32 -7.09 8.65
CA SER A 34 -3.25 -8.06 9.26
C SER A 34 -4.18 -8.73 8.25
N PHE A 35 -4.39 -8.09 7.09
CA PHE A 35 -5.11 -8.66 5.94
C PHE A 35 -4.20 -9.37 4.94
N GLU A 36 -2.97 -9.68 5.33
CA GLU A 36 -1.96 -10.37 4.53
C GLU A 36 -1.48 -9.59 3.29
N PHE A 37 -1.72 -8.28 3.23
CA PHE A 37 -1.08 -7.39 2.27
C PHE A 37 0.32 -6.97 2.74
N ALA A 38 1.11 -6.42 1.84
CA ALA A 38 2.34 -5.71 2.17
C ALA A 38 2.06 -4.20 2.21
N ALA A 39 2.25 -3.56 3.36
CA ALA A 39 2.09 -2.12 3.51
C ALA A 39 3.37 -1.39 3.06
N VAL A 40 3.24 -0.39 2.18
CA VAL A 40 4.37 0.46 1.76
C VAL A 40 4.07 1.93 2.08
N TYR A 41 4.80 2.49 3.03
CA TYR A 41 4.68 3.90 3.38
C TYR A 41 5.48 4.79 2.43
N LEU A 42 4.81 5.77 1.82
CA LEU A 42 5.38 6.69 0.83
C LEU A 42 5.73 8.07 1.41
N GLY A 43 5.58 8.26 2.73
CA GLY A 43 5.84 9.54 3.39
C GLY A 43 4.60 10.44 3.54
N SER A 44 4.85 11.74 3.70
CA SER A 44 3.82 12.77 3.90
C SER A 44 2.86 12.90 2.73
N LEU A 45 1.67 13.47 2.92
CA LEU A 45 0.72 13.72 1.83
C LEU A 45 1.32 14.61 0.73
N SER A 46 2.17 15.57 1.11
CA SER A 46 2.83 16.47 0.16
C SER A 46 3.76 15.73 -0.81
N THR A 47 4.37 14.63 -0.36
CA THR A 47 5.30 13.80 -1.14
C THR A 47 4.60 12.58 -1.72
N GLY A 48 4.05 11.71 -0.87
CA GLY A 48 3.41 10.45 -1.24
C GLY A 48 2.01 10.62 -1.83
N GLY A 49 1.27 11.65 -1.45
CA GLY A 49 -0.06 11.93 -2.00
C GLY A 49 -0.03 12.23 -3.51
N LYS A 50 1.05 12.87 -4.01
CA LYS A 50 1.25 13.06 -5.45
C LYS A 50 1.42 11.74 -6.21
N LEU A 51 2.04 10.75 -5.59
CA LEU A 51 2.23 9.41 -6.17
C LEU A 51 0.93 8.60 -6.18
N GLN A 52 0.04 8.82 -5.21
CA GLN A 52 -1.23 8.11 -5.05
C GLN A 52 -2.40 8.73 -5.83
N GLN A 53 -2.56 10.06 -5.79
CA GLN A 53 -3.80 10.74 -6.22
C GLN A 53 -3.92 10.93 -7.73
N ALA A 54 -2.82 10.95 -8.48
CA ALA A 54 -2.80 11.44 -9.85
C ALA A 54 -2.32 10.41 -10.86
N LYS A 55 -2.99 9.25 -11.02
CA LYS A 55 -2.58 8.21 -11.99
C LYS A 55 -1.06 7.94 -11.99
N GLY A 56 -0.41 8.14 -10.84
CA GLY A 56 1.02 8.02 -10.70
C GLY A 56 1.41 6.55 -10.75
N PRO A 57 2.69 6.22 -11.00
CA PRO A 57 3.14 4.84 -11.15
C PRO A 57 2.57 3.87 -10.10
N PRO A 58 2.63 4.11 -8.77
CA PRO A 58 2.14 3.12 -7.80
C PRO A 58 0.61 2.94 -7.76
N ALA A 59 -0.18 3.87 -8.30
CA ALA A 59 -1.65 3.75 -8.35
C ALA A 59 -2.13 2.86 -9.52
N SER A 60 -1.25 2.60 -10.51
CA SER A 60 -1.60 1.87 -11.74
C SER A 60 -0.98 0.47 -11.83
N PHE A 61 -0.15 0.06 -10.85
CA PHE A 61 0.55 -1.22 -10.87
C PHE A 61 0.02 -2.20 -9.81
N ASN A 62 -0.21 -3.45 -10.22
CA ASN A 62 -0.35 -4.57 -9.29
C ASN A 62 1.06 -5.06 -8.91
N LEU A 63 1.54 -4.66 -7.74
CA LEU A 63 2.85 -5.00 -7.22
C LEU A 63 2.74 -6.14 -6.20
N ILE A 64 3.68 -7.09 -6.27
CA ILE A 64 3.82 -8.20 -5.32
C ILE A 64 5.18 -8.05 -4.63
N GLN A 65 5.17 -8.05 -3.30
CA GLN A 65 6.38 -8.12 -2.48
C GLN A 65 6.69 -9.59 -2.21
N LEU A 66 7.85 -10.05 -2.69
CA LEU A 66 8.37 -11.41 -2.49
C LEU A 66 9.07 -11.56 -1.14
#